data_AF-A0A8X8CNF2-F1
#
_entry.id   AF-A0A8X8CNF2-F1
#
_cell.length_a   1.000
_cell.length_b   1.000
_cell.length_c   1.000
_cell.angle_alpha   90.00
_cell.angle_beta   90.00
_cell.angle_gamma   90.00
#
_symmetry.space_group_name_H-M   'P 1'
#
loop_
_entity.id
_entity.type
_entity.pdbx_description
1 polymer ?
#
loop_
_entity_poly.entity_id
_entity_poly.type
_entity_poly.pdbx_seq_one_letter_code
_entity_poly.pdbx_strand_id
1 'polypeptide(L)'
;MPPGPPSSKMDLFEYRNDAFPSKREWFCGHSEARVYLLHEAVTMVRVSVLNDALKSMYNAEKRGKRQVMIRPSSKVIIKFLLVMQKHGYIGEFEFVDDHRAGKIVVELNGRLNKCGVISPRFDVGVKEIETWTARLLPSRQFGYIVLTTSAGIMDHEEARRKNVGGKVLGFFY
;
A
#
# COMPACT_ATOMS: atom_id res chain seq x y z
N MET A 1 -5.78 -1.67 55.75
CA MET A 1 -5.38 -1.00 54.49
C MET A 1 -4.11 -1.68 54.00
N PRO A 2 -3.89 -1.92 52.69
CA PRO A 2 -4.34 -1.11 51.57
C PRO A 2 -5.33 -1.85 50.62
N PRO A 3 -5.87 -1.15 49.59
CA PRO A 3 -7.15 -1.42 48.94
C PRO A 3 -7.03 -2.35 47.73
N GLY A 4 -8.16 -2.92 47.31
CA GLY A 4 -8.25 -3.71 46.08
C GLY A 4 -8.06 -2.84 44.82
N PRO A 5 -7.44 -3.39 43.76
CA PRO A 5 -7.49 -2.79 42.43
C PRO A 5 -8.64 -3.35 41.58
N PRO A 6 -9.07 -2.60 40.56
CA PRO A 6 -10.43 -2.66 40.02
C PRO A 6 -10.59 -3.67 38.88
N SER A 7 -11.84 -4.09 38.71
CA SER A 7 -12.37 -4.71 37.51
C SER A 7 -12.20 -3.80 36.29
N SER A 8 -11.45 -4.24 35.28
CA SER A 8 -11.70 -3.84 33.90
C SER A 8 -11.35 -4.98 32.96
N LYS A 9 -12.38 -5.40 32.24
CA LYS A 9 -12.32 -6.38 31.16
C LYS A 9 -11.31 -5.86 30.13
N MET A 10 -10.31 -6.68 29.79
CA MET A 10 -9.60 -6.47 28.54
C MET A 10 -10.56 -6.86 27.43
N ASP A 11 -11.20 -5.84 26.88
CA ASP A 11 -12.12 -5.97 25.76
C ASP A 11 -11.37 -6.60 24.59
N LEU A 12 -11.84 -7.80 24.22
CA LEU A 12 -11.74 -8.38 22.90
C LEU A 12 -12.14 -7.29 21.90
N PHE A 13 -11.14 -6.62 21.31
CA PHE A 13 -11.38 -5.64 20.26
C PHE A 13 -11.92 -6.38 19.05
N GLU A 14 -13.25 -6.41 18.99
CA GLU A 14 -14.03 -6.85 17.87
C GLU A 14 -13.47 -6.25 16.59
N TYR A 15 -13.21 -7.16 15.66
CA TYR A 15 -12.81 -6.90 14.30
C TYR A 15 -13.98 -6.26 13.54
N ARG A 16 -14.23 -4.96 13.79
CA ARG A 16 -15.14 -4.19 12.95
C ARG A 16 -14.44 -3.94 11.61
N ASN A 17 -14.93 -4.64 10.60
CA ASN A 17 -14.73 -4.34 9.20
C ASN A 17 -15.26 -2.93 8.93
N ASP A 18 -14.42 -1.92 9.16
CA ASP A 18 -14.73 -0.54 8.85
C ASP A 18 -14.74 -0.36 7.33
N ALA A 19 -15.92 -0.56 6.78
CA ALA A 19 -16.33 -0.07 5.48
C ALA A 19 -16.00 1.44 5.37
N PHE A 20 -15.53 1.82 4.18
CA PHE A 20 -15.22 3.19 3.82
C PHE A 20 -16.44 4.11 4.06
N PRO A 21 -16.33 5.22 4.82
CA PRO A 21 -17.37 6.23 4.80
C PRO A 21 -17.12 7.10 3.57
N SER A 22 -17.84 6.83 2.49
CA SER A 22 -18.03 7.78 1.41
C SER A 22 -19.52 8.08 1.29
N LYS A 23 -19.92 9.25 1.78
CA LYS A 23 -20.90 10.15 1.16
C LYS A 23 -21.10 11.34 2.09
N ARG A 24 -20.63 12.51 1.61
CA ARG A 24 -21.13 13.81 2.07
C ARG A 24 -22.55 13.92 1.53
N GLU A 25 -23.54 14.01 2.42
CA GLU A 25 -24.93 14.28 2.07
C GLU A 25 -25.03 15.73 1.58
N TRP A 26 -25.47 15.90 0.34
CA TRP A 26 -26.07 17.14 -0.15
C TRP A 26 -27.57 16.90 -0.21
N PHE A 27 -28.31 17.53 0.69
CA PHE A 27 -29.77 17.60 0.61
C PHE A 27 -30.14 18.63 -0.47
N CYS A 28 -30.72 18.16 -1.58
CA CYS A 28 -31.62 18.97 -2.39
C CYS A 28 -32.84 18.11 -2.74
N GLY A 29 -34.01 18.71 -2.59
CA GLY A 29 -35.28 18.01 -2.44
C GLY A 29 -35.92 17.49 -3.72
N HIS A 30 -36.88 16.60 -3.45
CA HIS A 30 -38.02 16.16 -4.25
C HIS A 30 -37.80 15.21 -5.44
N SER A 31 -38.46 14.05 -5.25
CA SER A 31 -39.10 13.15 -6.20
C SER A 31 -38.24 12.29 -7.14
N GLU A 32 -38.51 10.99 -7.00
CA GLU A 32 -38.43 9.89 -7.98
C GLU A 32 -37.31 8.85 -7.80
N ALA A 33 -37.81 7.62 -7.63
CA ALA A 33 -37.17 6.32 -7.83
C ALA A 33 -35.87 6.03 -7.06
N ARG A 34 -36.03 5.53 -5.82
CA ARG A 34 -35.01 4.68 -5.17
C ARG A 34 -34.86 3.38 -5.97
N VAL A 35 -34.02 3.42 -7.01
CA VAL A 35 -33.37 2.22 -7.52
C VAL A 35 -32.40 1.79 -6.43
N TYR A 36 -32.84 0.86 -5.57
CA TYR A 36 -31.95 0.14 -4.69
C TYR A 36 -31.06 -0.73 -5.59
N LEU A 37 -29.93 -0.17 -6.02
CA LEU A 37 -28.79 -0.95 -6.49
C LEU A 37 -28.31 -1.77 -5.29
N LEU A 38 -28.88 -2.97 -5.14
CA LEU A 38 -28.24 -4.09 -4.50
C LEU A 38 -26.89 -4.27 -5.19
N HIS A 39 -25.86 -3.63 -4.62
CA HIS A 39 -24.49 -3.87 -5.03
C HIS A 39 -24.17 -5.28 -4.55
N GLU A 40 -24.47 -6.27 -5.39
CA GLU A 40 -24.02 -7.64 -5.22
C GLU A 40 -22.54 -7.60 -4.82
N ALA A 41 -22.22 -8.24 -3.69
CA ALA A 41 -20.86 -8.46 -3.27
C ALA A 41 -20.23 -9.48 -4.23
N VAL A 42 -19.82 -9.01 -5.41
CA VAL A 42 -19.03 -9.79 -6.34
C VAL A 42 -17.79 -10.27 -5.58
N THR A 43 -17.65 -11.58 -5.40
CA THR A 43 -16.46 -12.20 -4.82
C THR A 43 -15.31 -12.03 -5.80
N MET A 44 -14.69 -10.85 -5.79
CA MET A 44 -13.59 -10.51 -6.68
C MET A 44 -12.35 -11.30 -6.26
N VAL A 45 -11.86 -12.15 -7.17
CA VAL A 45 -10.64 -12.94 -6.95
C VAL A 45 -9.45 -12.00 -6.85
N ARG A 46 -8.60 -12.19 -5.82
CA ARG A 46 -7.38 -11.38 -5.64
C ARG A 46 -6.35 -11.73 -6.71
N VAL A 47 -6.17 -10.83 -7.67
CA VAL A 47 -5.22 -11.01 -8.79
C VAL A 47 -3.80 -10.53 -8.43
N SER A 48 -3.66 -9.44 -7.66
CA SER A 48 -2.34 -8.89 -7.32
C SER A 48 -2.30 -8.39 -5.87
N VAL A 49 -1.71 -9.21 -5.00
CA VAL A 49 -1.51 -8.90 -3.58
C VAL A 49 -0.72 -7.62 -3.34
N LEU A 50 0.22 -7.29 -4.23
CA LEU A 50 1.01 -6.05 -4.14
C LEU A 50 0.15 -4.82 -4.46
N ASN A 51 -0.76 -4.94 -5.43
CA ASN A 51 -1.66 -3.83 -5.80
C ASN A 51 -2.62 -3.52 -4.65
N ASP A 52 -3.18 -4.56 -4.03
CA ASP A 52 -4.09 -4.41 -2.90
C ASP A 52 -3.39 -3.80 -1.68
N ALA A 53 -2.14 -4.20 -1.42
CA ALA A 53 -1.30 -3.64 -0.37
C ALA A 53 -1.02 -2.15 -0.58
N LEU A 54 -0.47 -1.78 -1.75
CA LEU A 54 -0.12 -0.39 -2.04
C LEU A 54 -1.36 0.52 -2.13
N LYS A 55 -2.48 0.04 -2.67
CA LYS A 55 -3.75 0.79 -2.63
C LYS A 55 -4.23 1.04 -1.20
N SER A 56 -4.12 0.03 -0.33
CA SER A 56 -4.51 0.17 1.08
C SER A 56 -3.64 1.19 1.80
N MET A 57 -2.32 1.20 1.53
CA MET A 57 -1.40 2.20 2.06
C MET A 57 -1.74 3.60 1.55
N TYR A 58 -1.89 3.79 0.23
CA TYR A 58 -2.25 5.08 -0.35
C TYR A 58 -3.57 5.64 0.22
N ASN A 59 -4.58 4.79 0.38
CA ASN A 59 -5.85 5.19 0.95
C ASN A 59 -5.74 5.53 2.45
N ALA A 60 -4.88 4.85 3.20
CA ALA A 60 -4.64 5.13 4.61
C ALA A 60 -3.89 6.46 4.80
N GLU A 61 -2.85 6.72 4.02
CA GLU A 61 -2.10 7.98 3.97
C GLU A 61 -3.01 9.15 3.60
N LYS A 62 -3.82 9.00 2.54
CA LYS A 62 -4.78 10.04 2.13
C LYS A 62 -5.82 10.36 3.20
N ARG A 63 -6.10 9.41 4.09
CA ARG A 63 -7.00 9.58 5.25
C ARG A 63 -6.28 10.10 6.50
N GLY A 64 -4.95 10.26 6.47
CA GLY A 64 -4.16 10.67 7.62
C GLY A 64 -4.07 9.62 8.73
N LYS A 65 -4.20 8.32 8.40
CA LYS A 65 -4.00 7.24 9.38
C LYS A 65 -2.51 7.08 9.65
N ARG A 66 -2.15 6.93 10.94
CA ARG A 66 -0.75 6.72 11.36
C ARG A 66 -0.22 5.30 11.10
N GLN A 67 -1.10 4.33 10.98
CA GLN A 67 -0.73 2.94 10.78
C GLN A 67 -1.67 2.26 9.78
N VAL A 68 -1.13 1.33 9.00
CA VAL A 68 -1.88 0.50 8.08
C VAL A 68 -1.51 -0.96 8.25
N MET A 69 -2.52 -1.80 8.17
CA MET A 69 -2.40 -3.24 8.35
C MET A 69 -2.71 -3.94 7.03
N ILE A 70 -1.70 -4.58 6.46
CA ILE A 70 -1.74 -5.21 5.14
C ILE A 70 -1.94 -6.72 5.31
N ARG A 71 -2.91 -7.26 4.57
CA ARG A 71 -3.16 -8.70 4.44
C ARG A 71 -3.51 -9.03 2.99
N PRO A 72 -2.91 -10.06 2.37
CA PRO A 72 -1.92 -11.01 2.88
C PRO A 72 -0.48 -10.46 2.85
N SER A 73 0.43 -11.05 3.64
CA SER A 73 1.86 -10.78 3.54
C SER A 73 2.50 -11.56 2.38
N SER A 74 3.51 -10.98 1.75
CA SER A 74 4.28 -11.63 0.68
C SER A 74 5.72 -11.12 0.68
N LYS A 75 6.68 -11.98 0.34
CA LYS A 75 8.11 -11.62 0.27
C LYS A 75 8.39 -10.41 -0.63
N VAL A 76 7.63 -10.26 -1.71
CA VAL A 76 7.72 -9.11 -2.62
C VAL A 76 7.28 -7.81 -1.94
N ILE A 77 6.20 -7.85 -1.14
CA ILE A 77 5.70 -6.69 -0.40
C ILE A 77 6.74 -6.27 0.65
N ILE A 78 7.28 -7.23 1.40
CA ILE A 78 8.33 -6.96 2.41
C ILE A 78 9.54 -6.29 1.76
N LYS A 79 10.04 -6.84 0.64
CA LYS A 79 11.16 -6.24 -0.10
C LYS A 79 10.84 -4.86 -0.67
N PHE A 80 9.61 -4.63 -1.10
CA PHE A 80 9.18 -3.31 -1.58
C PHE A 80 9.13 -2.29 -0.44
N LEU A 81 8.60 -2.68 0.73
CA LEU A 81 8.57 -1.84 1.92
C LEU A 81 9.97 -1.51 2.42
N LEU A 82 10.92 -2.46 2.37
CA LEU A 82 12.33 -2.20 2.69
C LEU A 82 12.94 -1.10 1.81
N VAL A 83 12.62 -1.08 0.51
CA VAL A 83 13.07 -0.01 -0.39
C VAL A 83 12.43 1.33 -0.01
N MET A 84 11.13 1.35 0.30
CA MET A 84 10.44 2.57 0.75
C MET A 84 11.01 3.11 2.07
N GLN A 85 11.35 2.22 3.02
CA GLN A 85 11.95 2.57 4.31
C GLN A 85 13.35 3.16 4.12
N LYS A 86 14.16 2.56 3.23
CA LYS A 86 15.50 3.06 2.89
C LYS A 86 15.48 4.51 2.40
N HIS A 87 14.45 4.89 1.65
CA HIS A 87 14.27 6.26 1.15
C HIS A 87 13.47 7.16 2.13
N GLY A 88 13.04 6.65 3.28
CA GLY A 88 12.39 7.44 4.34
C GLY A 88 10.94 7.85 4.07
N TYR A 89 10.24 7.15 3.16
CA TYR A 89 8.82 7.40 2.88
C TYR A 89 7.87 6.78 3.91
N ILE A 90 8.28 5.65 4.49
CA ILE A 90 7.56 4.94 5.55
C ILE A 90 8.42 4.91 6.82
N GLY A 91 7.77 4.70 7.96
CA GLY A 91 8.43 4.44 9.24
C GLY A 91 8.83 2.98 9.37
N GLU A 92 8.78 2.50 10.61
CA GLU A 92 9.01 1.08 10.90
C GLU A 92 7.85 0.21 10.42
N PHE A 93 8.15 -1.04 10.09
CA PHE A 93 7.12 -2.03 9.79
C PHE A 93 7.40 -3.34 10.52
N GLU A 94 6.34 -3.97 10.99
CA GLU A 94 6.40 -5.23 11.73
C GLU A 94 5.69 -6.33 10.92
N PHE A 95 6.34 -7.49 10.83
CA PHE A 95 5.73 -8.69 10.28
C PHE A 95 5.20 -9.57 11.41
N VAL A 96 3.87 -9.73 11.45
CA VAL A 96 3.18 -10.58 12.41
C VAL A 96 2.76 -11.88 11.72
N ASP A 97 3.25 -13.01 12.22
CA ASP A 97 2.87 -14.33 11.70
C ASP A 97 1.54 -14.81 12.31
N ASP A 98 0.61 -15.18 11.43
CA ASP A 98 -0.73 -15.67 11.78
C ASP A 98 -0.88 -17.16 11.46
N HIS A 99 0.21 -17.86 11.13
CA HIS A 99 0.27 -19.24 10.60
C HIS A 99 -0.55 -19.48 9.32
N ARG A 100 -1.14 -18.41 8.75
CA ARG A 100 -1.90 -18.42 7.49
C ARG A 100 -1.11 -17.70 6.40
N ALA A 101 -1.39 -16.42 6.20
CA ALA A 101 -0.79 -15.61 5.15
C ALA A 101 0.07 -14.45 5.71
N GLY A 102 0.27 -14.40 7.02
CA GLY A 102 0.95 -13.31 7.72
C GLY A 102 0.24 -11.96 7.58
N LYS A 103 0.65 -11.01 8.41
CA LYS A 103 0.11 -9.65 8.48
C LYS A 103 1.30 -8.69 8.57
N ILE A 104 1.22 -7.55 7.89
CA ILE A 104 2.25 -6.52 8.00
C ILE A 104 1.60 -5.26 8.57
N VAL A 105 2.14 -4.74 9.66
CA VAL A 105 1.76 -3.44 10.20
C VAL A 105 2.84 -2.45 9.76
N VAL A 106 2.44 -1.38 9.07
CA VAL A 106 3.35 -0.34 8.58
C VAL A 106 2.99 0.98 9.25
N GLU A 107 4.00 1.66 9.80
CA GLU A 107 3.87 3.02 10.30
C GLU A 107 4.02 4.03 9.15
N LEU A 108 3.10 4.98 9.11
CA LEU A 108 2.94 5.96 8.04
C LEU A 108 3.35 7.34 8.55
N ASN A 109 4.29 7.97 7.84
CA ASN A 109 4.88 9.26 8.22
C ASN A 109 4.17 10.46 7.60
N GLY A 110 3.20 10.27 6.70
CA GLY A 110 2.53 11.36 5.99
C GLY A 110 3.34 11.96 4.83
N ARG A 111 4.48 11.35 4.46
CA ARG A 111 5.34 11.79 3.34
C ARG A 111 4.98 11.16 2.01
N LEU A 112 4.20 10.09 2.01
CA LEU A 112 3.85 9.34 0.82
C LEU A 112 2.70 10.04 0.08
N ASN A 113 2.99 10.60 -1.10
CA ASN A 113 1.98 11.24 -1.93
C ASN A 113 1.20 10.22 -2.74
N LYS A 114 1.88 9.29 -3.40
CA LYS A 114 1.28 8.23 -4.22
C LYS A 114 2.19 7.02 -4.28
N CYS A 115 1.61 5.84 -4.09
CA CYS A 115 2.24 4.58 -4.44
C CYS A 115 1.33 3.78 -5.38
N GLY A 116 1.94 3.00 -6.26
CA GLY A 116 1.19 2.21 -7.23
C GLY A 116 2.02 1.07 -7.81
N VAL A 117 1.32 0.01 -8.18
CA VAL A 117 1.86 -1.11 -8.97
C VAL A 117 1.61 -0.84 -10.44
N ILE A 118 2.57 -1.20 -11.28
CA ILE A 118 2.39 -1.19 -12.73
C ILE A 118 2.02 -2.60 -13.17
N SER A 119 0.92 -2.70 -13.91
CA SER A 119 0.38 -3.95 -14.44
C SER A 119 0.03 -3.76 -15.90
N PRO A 120 0.49 -4.64 -16.82
CA PRO A 120 1.38 -5.79 -16.61
C PRO A 120 2.83 -5.39 -16.25
N ARG A 121 3.64 -6.34 -15.78
CA ARG A 121 5.05 -6.10 -15.45
C ARG A 121 5.90 -6.07 -16.72
N PHE A 122 6.13 -4.87 -17.24
CA PHE A 122 6.94 -4.66 -18.44
C PHE A 122 8.42 -4.91 -18.17
N ASP A 123 9.09 -5.51 -19.15
CA ASP A 123 10.54 -5.60 -19.21
C ASP A 123 11.13 -4.23 -19.56
N VAL A 124 12.20 -3.85 -18.87
CA VAL A 124 12.86 -2.55 -18.99
C VAL A 124 14.36 -2.77 -19.07
N GLY A 125 14.91 -2.40 -20.22
CA GLY A 125 16.36 -2.34 -20.41
C GLY A 125 16.97 -1.12 -19.72
N VAL A 126 18.29 -1.13 -19.49
CA VAL A 126 18.99 -0.04 -18.79
C VAL A 126 18.77 1.32 -19.46
N LYS A 127 18.74 1.35 -20.80
CA LYS A 127 18.50 2.57 -21.59
C LYS A 127 17.06 3.09 -21.46
N GLU A 128 16.11 2.20 -21.24
CA GLU A 128 14.69 2.55 -21.18
C GLU A 128 14.27 3.06 -19.80
N ILE A 129 15.10 2.85 -18.77
CA ILE A 129 14.84 3.33 -17.39
C ILE A 129 14.51 4.83 -17.40
N GLU A 130 15.27 5.64 -18.13
CA GLU A 130 15.06 7.09 -18.19
C GLU A 130 13.70 7.46 -18.81
N THR A 131 13.26 6.71 -19.82
CA THR A 131 11.94 6.89 -20.44
C THR A 131 10.82 6.55 -19.46
N TRP A 132 11.00 5.51 -18.66
CA TRP A 132 10.03 5.14 -17.62
C TRP A 132 10.00 6.14 -16.46
N THR A 133 11.17 6.66 -16.04
CA THR A 133 11.29 7.73 -15.05
C THR A 133 10.50 8.97 -15.49
N ALA A 134 10.67 9.41 -16.73
CA ALA A 134 9.96 10.60 -17.26
C ALA A 134 8.44 10.40 -17.38
N ARG A 135 7.96 9.16 -17.53
CA ARG A 135 6.52 8.86 -17.64
C ARG A 135 5.82 8.72 -16.29
N LEU A 136 6.52 8.16 -15.30
CA LEU A 136 5.90 7.75 -14.03
C LEU A 136 6.13 8.74 -12.90
N LEU A 137 7.29 9.39 -12.87
CA LEU A 137 7.65 10.30 -11.79
C LEU A 137 7.28 11.74 -12.14
N PRO A 138 6.86 12.55 -11.15
CA PRO A 138 6.52 13.95 -11.38
C PRO A 138 7.76 14.82 -11.66
N SER A 139 8.93 14.43 -11.16
CA SER A 139 10.19 15.13 -11.37
C SER A 139 11.37 14.14 -11.36
N ARG A 140 12.50 14.51 -11.97
CA ARG A 140 13.72 13.68 -11.99
C ARG A 140 14.37 13.54 -10.61
N GLN A 141 14.11 14.49 -9.71
CA GLN A 141 14.68 14.52 -8.36
C GLN A 141 13.73 13.91 -7.31
N PHE A 142 12.51 13.54 -7.70
CA PHE A 142 11.48 13.14 -6.75
C PHE A 142 10.77 11.87 -7.18
N GLY A 143 10.76 10.90 -6.26
CA GLY A 143 10.14 9.61 -6.44
C GLY A 143 11.11 8.54 -6.92
N TYR A 144 10.68 7.30 -6.77
CA TYR A 144 11.46 6.13 -7.11
C TYR A 144 10.61 5.11 -7.85
N ILE A 145 11.20 4.53 -8.88
CA ILE A 145 10.68 3.34 -9.55
C ILE A 145 11.38 2.13 -8.97
N VAL A 146 10.60 1.10 -8.65
CA VAL A 146 11.09 -0.18 -8.14
C VAL A 146 11.07 -1.21 -9.25
N LEU A 147 12.21 -1.87 -9.44
CA LEU A 147 12.46 -2.87 -10.47
C LEU A 147 12.78 -4.22 -9.82
N THR A 148 12.31 -5.31 -10.43
CA THR A 148 12.82 -6.65 -10.16
C THR A 148 13.93 -6.95 -11.15
N THR A 149 15.16 -7.04 -10.65
CA THR A 149 16.34 -7.43 -11.43
C THR A 149 16.78 -8.84 -11.04
N SER A 150 17.73 -9.40 -11.77
CA SER A 150 18.37 -10.68 -11.41
C SER A 150 19.07 -10.63 -10.04
N ALA A 151 19.56 -9.46 -9.62
CA ALA A 151 20.19 -9.23 -8.33
C ALA A 151 19.19 -8.91 -7.20
N GLY A 152 17.89 -8.92 -7.49
CA GLY A 152 16.81 -8.67 -6.52
C GLY A 152 15.96 -7.45 -6.83
N ILE A 153 15.11 -7.09 -5.88
CA ILE A 153 14.23 -5.91 -5.97
C ILE A 153 15.02 -4.70 -5.50
N MET A 154 15.12 -3.68 -6.35
CA MET A 154 15.89 -2.46 -6.08
C MET A 154 15.24 -1.25 -6.77
N ASP A 155 15.69 -0.07 -6.40
CA ASP A 155 15.33 1.19 -7.05
C ASP A 155 16.04 1.35 -8.40
N HIS A 156 15.48 2.22 -9.24
CA HIS A 156 16.01 2.53 -10.55
C HIS A 156 17.41 3.19 -10.54
N GLU A 157 17.79 3.90 -9.48
CA GLU A 157 19.13 4.50 -9.39
C GLU A 157 20.18 3.43 -9.10
N GLU A 158 19.89 2.49 -8.21
CA GLU A 158 20.73 1.31 -7.97
C GLU A 158 20.84 0.42 -9.21
N ALA A 159 19.74 0.21 -9.91
CA ALA A 159 19.72 -0.55 -11.16
C ALA A 159 20.64 0.10 -12.21
N ARG A 160 20.64 1.43 -12.32
CA ARG A 160 21.53 2.18 -13.21
C ARG A 160 22.99 2.08 -12.78
N ARG A 161 23.28 2.18 -11.48
CA ARG A 161 24.64 2.03 -10.92
C ARG A 161 25.23 0.64 -11.19
N LYS A 162 24.41 -0.41 -11.09
CA LYS A 162 24.82 -1.79 -11.37
C LYS A 162 24.76 -2.14 -12.86
N ASN A 163 24.21 -1.25 -13.69
CA ASN A 163 24.00 -1.46 -15.13
C ASN A 163 23.15 -2.72 -15.42
N VAL A 164 22.10 -2.92 -14.63
CA VAL A 164 21.21 -4.09 -14.72
C VAL A 164 19.78 -3.64 -15.02
N GLY A 165 19.15 -4.26 -16.02
CA GLY A 165 17.73 -4.09 -16.32
C GLY A 165 16.84 -5.08 -15.57
N GLY A 166 15.54 -5.02 -15.81
CA GLY A 166 14.62 -5.94 -15.14
C GLY A 166 13.18 -5.71 -15.50
N LYS A 167 12.27 -6.11 -14.63
CA LYS A 167 10.83 -5.87 -14.77
C LYS A 167 10.36 -4.79 -13.83
N VAL A 168 9.54 -3.86 -14.31
CA VAL A 168 8.95 -2.83 -13.46
C VAL A 168 7.91 -3.45 -12.52
N LEU A 169 8.04 -3.16 -11.23
CA LEU A 169 7.04 -3.54 -10.22
C LEU A 169 6.07 -2.41 -9.96
N GLY A 170 6.59 -1.22 -9.69
CA GLY A 170 5.78 -0.10 -9.25
C GLY A 170 6.61 1.13 -8.99
N PHE A 171 5.95 2.15 -8.48
CA PHE A 171 6.54 3.45 -8.18
C PHE A 171 5.98 3.98 -6.86
N PHE A 172 6.75 4.85 -6.23
CA PHE A 172 6.30 5.63 -5.09
C PHE A 172 6.95 7.01 -5.10
N TYR A 173 6.20 8.00 -4.63
CA TYR A 173 6.62 9.38 -4.42
C TYR A 173 5.68 10.08 -3.45
#